data_AF-A0A5J9SKX8-F1
#
_entry.id   AF-A0A5J9SKX8-F1
#
_cell.length_a   1.000
_cell.length_b   1.000
_cell.length_c   1.000
_cell.angle_alpha   90.00
_cell.angle_beta   90.00
_cell.angle_gamma   90.00
#
_symmetry.space_group_name_H-M   'P 1'
#
loop_
_entity.id
_entity.type
_entity.pdbx_description
1 polymer ?
#
loop_
_entity_poly.entity_id
_entity_poly.type
_entity_poly.pdbx_seq_one_letter_code
_entity_poly.pdbx_strand_id
1 'polypeptide(L)'
;ERLNLWQEKLNRFEDWDKAPLRPTTTLNTQAAARFIGHSLSHLTSDQKRSMQAISRGGGKSWSGQKRKPEPLAERKSVRVAAEEFLAKAAQELMGNSDSRVKGPVRLIPDEDED
;
A
#
# COMPACT_ATOMS: atom_id res chain seq x y z
N GLU A 1 -15.64 -22.76 -45.23
CA GLU A 1 -15.01 -21.47 -44.86
C GLU A 1 -15.56 -20.86 -43.57
N ARG A 2 -16.85 -20.51 -43.48
CA ARG A 2 -17.44 -19.90 -42.27
C ARG A 2 -17.26 -20.69 -40.98
N LEU A 3 -17.41 -22.02 -41.05
CA LEU A 3 -17.29 -22.91 -39.89
C LEU A 3 -15.85 -22.92 -39.35
N ASN A 4 -14.85 -23.02 -40.24
CA ASN A 4 -13.44 -22.93 -39.88
C ASN A 4 -13.10 -21.57 -39.25
N LEU A 5 -13.65 -20.46 -39.77
CA LEU A 5 -13.44 -19.13 -39.19
C LEU A 5 -13.91 -19.03 -37.73
N TRP A 6 -15.08 -19.59 -37.42
CA TRP A 6 -15.60 -19.59 -36.04
C TRP A 6 -14.80 -20.51 -35.13
N GLN A 7 -14.36 -21.65 -35.64
CA GLN A 7 -13.49 -22.57 -34.92
C GLN A 7 -12.14 -21.92 -34.58
N GLU A 8 -11.56 -21.20 -35.55
CA GLU A 8 -10.30 -20.48 -35.36
C GLU A 8 -10.44 -19.32 -34.34
N LYS A 9 -11.57 -18.62 -34.34
CA LYS A 9 -11.88 -17.59 -33.33
C LYS A 9 -12.01 -18.18 -31.93
N LEU A 10 -12.65 -19.35 -31.80
CA LEU A 10 -12.77 -20.06 -30.53
C LEU A 10 -11.39 -20.46 -29.99
N ASN A 11 -10.54 -21.03 -30.84
CA ASN A 11 -9.19 -21.42 -30.45
C ASN A 11 -8.36 -20.22 -29.96
N ARG A 12 -8.42 -19.07 -30.68
CA ARG A 12 -7.72 -17.84 -30.26
C ARG A 12 -8.19 -17.31 -28.91
N PHE A 13 -9.49 -17.43 -28.61
CA PHE A 13 -10.04 -17.02 -27.32
C PHE A 13 -9.53 -17.94 -26.19
N GLU A 14 -9.50 -19.25 -26.45
CA GLU A 14 -8.98 -20.22 -25.50
C GLU A 14 -7.48 -20.00 -25.20
N ASP A 15 -6.70 -19.64 -26.22
CA ASP A 15 -5.29 -19.28 -26.07
C ASP A 15 -5.08 -17.99 -25.27
N TRP A 16 -6.01 -17.02 -25.37
CA TRP A 16 -5.97 -15.79 -24.57
C TRP A 16 -6.32 -16.01 -23.10
N ASP A 17 -7.23 -16.94 -22.80
CA ASP A 17 -7.58 -17.30 -21.43
C ASP A 17 -6.44 -18.08 -20.74
N LYS A 18 -5.70 -18.88 -21.52
CA LYS A 18 -4.50 -19.60 -21.07
C LYS A 18 -3.26 -18.72 -20.99
N ALA A 19 -3.25 -17.56 -21.64
CA ALA A 19 -2.11 -16.65 -21.59
C ALA A 19 -1.94 -16.15 -20.14
N PRO A 20 -0.71 -16.16 -19.58
CA PRO A 20 -0.49 -15.62 -18.26
C PRO A 20 -0.97 -14.17 -18.25
N LEU A 21 -1.97 -13.86 -17.41
CA LEU A 21 -2.40 -12.49 -17.19
C LEU A 21 -1.13 -11.70 -16.94
N ARG A 22 -0.97 -10.57 -17.65
CA ARG A 22 0.14 -9.66 -17.38
C ARG A 22 0.21 -9.49 -15.86
N PRO A 23 1.37 -9.70 -15.22
CA PRO A 23 1.47 -9.74 -13.76
C PRO A 23 0.95 -8.46 -13.08
N THR A 24 0.80 -7.38 -13.85
CA THR A 24 0.24 -6.08 -13.44
C THR A 24 -1.29 -6.04 -13.38
N THR A 25 -2.01 -7.01 -13.95
CA THR A 25 -3.47 -7.01 -14.06
C THR A 25 -4.06 -7.99 -13.06
N THR A 26 -4.37 -7.50 -11.87
CA THR A 26 -5.12 -8.25 -10.86
C THR A 26 -6.62 -8.09 -11.09
N LEU A 27 -7.34 -9.20 -11.33
CA LEU A 27 -8.79 -9.17 -11.50
C LEU A 27 -9.49 -9.01 -10.15
N ASN A 28 -10.15 -7.86 -9.92
CA ASN A 28 -10.93 -7.62 -8.72
C ASN A 28 -12.32 -8.28 -8.85
N THR A 29 -12.41 -9.54 -8.43
CA THR A 29 -13.64 -10.35 -8.49
C THR A 29 -14.80 -9.73 -7.72
N GLN A 30 -14.53 -9.03 -6.61
CA GLN A 30 -15.57 -8.36 -5.83
C GLN A 30 -16.14 -7.15 -6.58
N ALA A 31 -15.28 -6.33 -7.19
CA ALA A 31 -15.71 -5.19 -7.99
C ALA A 31 -16.49 -5.65 -9.23
N ALA A 32 -16.02 -6.70 -9.90
CA ALA A 32 -16.73 -7.31 -11.02
C ALA A 32 -18.13 -7.79 -10.62
N ALA A 33 -18.28 -8.48 -9.48
CA ALA A 33 -19.57 -8.93 -8.99
C ALA A 33 -20.55 -7.77 -8.68
N ARG A 34 -20.05 -6.64 -8.14
CA ARG A 34 -20.87 -5.41 -7.96
C ARG A 34 -21.33 -4.85 -9.31
N PHE A 35 -20.42 -4.77 -10.27
CA PHE A 35 -20.71 -4.25 -11.60
C PHE A 35 -21.76 -5.11 -12.31
N ILE A 36 -21.56 -6.43 -12.35
CA ILE A 36 -22.49 -7.39 -12.97
C ILE A 36 -23.86 -7.33 -12.30
N GLY A 37 -23.90 -7.36 -10.96
CA GLY A 37 -25.14 -7.32 -10.20
C GLY A 37 -25.97 -6.06 -10.42
N HIS A 38 -25.32 -4.93 -10.71
CA HIS A 38 -26.00 -3.65 -10.95
C HIS A 38 -26.32 -3.39 -12.43
N SER A 39 -25.46 -3.83 -13.34
CA SER A 39 -25.61 -3.61 -14.78
C SER A 39 -26.65 -4.52 -15.43
N LEU A 40 -26.85 -5.74 -14.90
CA LEU A 40 -27.78 -6.72 -15.47
C LEU A 40 -29.11 -6.73 -14.71
N SER A 41 -30.15 -6.17 -15.32
CA SER A 41 -31.51 -6.12 -14.74
C SER A 41 -32.19 -7.49 -14.65
N HIS A 42 -31.83 -8.41 -15.55
CA HIS A 42 -32.46 -9.72 -15.76
C HIS A 42 -31.82 -10.87 -14.97
N LEU A 43 -30.92 -10.58 -14.02
CA LEU A 43 -30.40 -11.61 -13.13
C LEU A 43 -31.54 -12.20 -12.27
N THR A 44 -31.59 -13.53 -12.18
CA THR A 44 -32.51 -14.22 -11.27
C THR A 44 -32.19 -13.87 -9.81
N SER A 45 -33.14 -14.09 -8.90
CA SER A 45 -32.94 -13.84 -7.47
C SER A 45 -31.72 -14.57 -6.92
N ASP A 46 -31.51 -15.81 -7.35
CA ASP A 46 -30.40 -16.65 -6.89
C ASP A 46 -29.06 -16.15 -7.44
N GLN A 47 -29.03 -15.70 -8.69
CA GLN A 47 -27.86 -15.08 -9.29
C GLN A 47 -27.53 -13.75 -8.58
N LYS A 48 -28.52 -12.91 -8.27
CA LYS A 48 -28.32 -11.68 -7.49
C LYS A 48 -27.74 -11.98 -6.11
N ARG A 49 -28.27 -12.99 -5.43
CA ARG A 49 -27.78 -13.43 -4.11
C ARG A 49 -26.34 -13.93 -4.19
N SER A 50 -26.01 -14.72 -5.21
CA SER A 50 -24.65 -15.18 -5.49
C SER A 50 -23.70 -14.01 -5.75
N MET A 51 -24.05 -13.07 -6.63
CA MET A 51 -23.25 -11.87 -6.91
C MET A 51 -23.03 -11.02 -5.66
N GLN A 52 -24.05 -10.88 -4.81
CA GLN A 52 -23.93 -10.17 -3.55
C GLN A 52 -22.98 -10.88 -2.57
N ALA A 53 -23.00 -12.21 -2.52
CA ALA A 53 -22.07 -13.00 -1.72
C ALA A 53 -20.61 -12.83 -2.19
N ILE A 54 -20.37 -12.88 -3.50
CA ILE A 54 -19.04 -12.68 -4.10
C ILE A 54 -18.54 -11.25 -3.88
N SER A 55 -19.42 -10.26 -4.08
CA SER A 55 -19.13 -8.84 -3.83
C SER A 55 -18.68 -8.57 -2.39
N ARG A 56 -19.23 -9.29 -1.41
CA ARG A 56 -18.86 -9.13 0.01
C ARG A 56 -17.49 -9.70 0.35
N GLY A 57 -16.89 -10.48 -0.56
CA GLY A 57 -15.64 -11.21 -0.32
C GLY A 57 -15.90 -12.39 0.61
N GLY A 58 -15.56 -13.60 0.17
CA GLY A 58 -15.78 -14.80 0.97
C GLY A 58 -15.05 -14.73 2.31
N GLY A 59 -15.79 -14.49 3.40
CA GLY A 59 -15.45 -14.75 4.80
C GLY A 59 -14.24 -14.05 5.42
N LYS A 60 -13.32 -13.50 4.63
CA LYS A 60 -12.16 -12.75 5.11
C LYS A 60 -12.35 -11.31 4.69
N SER A 61 -13.12 -10.61 5.53
CA SER A 61 -13.16 -9.16 5.58
C SER A 61 -11.71 -8.65 5.70
N TRP A 62 -11.09 -8.33 4.57
CA TRP A 62 -10.08 -7.28 4.52
C TRP A 62 -10.82 -5.93 4.65
N SER A 63 -11.71 -5.80 5.65
CA SER A 63 -11.90 -4.51 6.30
C SER A 63 -10.49 -4.08 6.63
N GLY A 64 -10.01 -3.03 5.95
CA GLY A 64 -8.63 -2.59 6.05
C GLY A 64 -8.23 -2.70 7.50
N GLN A 65 -7.16 -3.47 7.75
CA GLN A 65 -6.50 -3.51 9.05
C GLN A 65 -6.17 -2.05 9.37
N LYS A 66 -7.12 -1.33 9.97
CA LYS A 66 -6.86 -0.23 10.85
C LYS A 66 -5.98 -0.91 11.86
N ARG A 67 -4.66 -0.74 11.69
CA ARG A 67 -3.67 -1.16 12.68
C ARG A 67 -4.30 -0.72 14.00
N LYS A 68 -4.60 -1.69 14.87
CA LYS A 68 -4.99 -1.37 16.24
C LYS A 68 -3.95 -0.34 16.69
N PRO A 69 -4.33 0.87 17.12
CA PRO A 69 -3.34 1.78 17.65
C PRO A 69 -2.61 0.98 18.71
N GLU A 70 -1.29 0.82 18.56
CA GLU A 70 -0.50 0.21 19.61
C GLU A 70 -0.87 0.90 20.92
N PRO A 71 -0.98 0.15 22.04
CA PRO A 71 -1.13 0.78 23.33
C PRO A 71 -0.02 1.83 23.45
N LEU A 72 -0.43 3.09 23.54
CA LEU A 72 0.48 4.23 23.66
C LEU A 72 1.41 3.92 24.83
N ALA A 73 2.66 3.58 24.53
CA ALA A 73 3.71 3.57 25.52
C ALA A 73 3.61 4.90 26.27
N GLU A 74 3.63 4.83 27.60
CA GLU A 74 3.42 5.94 28.51
C GLU A 74 4.27 7.13 28.04
N ARG A 75 3.63 8.09 27.36
CA ARG A 75 4.34 9.17 26.70
C ARG A 75 4.81 10.11 27.80
N LYS A 76 6.12 10.27 27.94
CA LYS A 76 6.69 11.36 28.74
C LYS A 76 5.98 12.66 28.36
N SER A 77 5.67 13.49 29.35
CA SER A 77 5.03 14.78 29.07
C SER A 77 5.86 15.58 28.06
N VAL A 78 5.21 16.38 27.21
CA VAL A 78 5.90 17.18 26.18
C VAL A 78 7.04 18.02 26.77
N ARG A 79 6.84 18.52 27.99
CA ARG A 79 7.85 19.29 28.74
C ARG A 79 9.09 18.46 29.04
N VAL A 80 8.92 17.27 29.59
CA VAL A 80 10.04 16.36 29.93
C VAL A 80 10.79 15.94 28.66
N ALA A 81 10.08 15.65 27.57
CA ALA A 81 10.73 15.31 26.29
C ALA A 81 11.55 16.47 25.72
N ALA A 82 11.06 17.70 25.85
CA ALA A 82 11.77 18.90 25.42
C ALA A 82 13.01 19.17 26.29
N GLU A 83 12.89 19.03 27.62
CA GLU A 83 14.01 19.17 28.56
C GLU A 83 15.12 18.15 28.28
N GLU A 84 14.76 16.88 28.06
CA GLU A 84 15.72 15.82 27.70
C GLU A 84 16.42 16.11 26.36
N PHE A 85 15.67 16.59 25.36
CA PHE A 85 16.24 16.96 24.06
C PHE A 85 17.23 18.13 24.19
N LEU A 86 16.86 19.19 24.93
CA LEU A 86 17.72 20.36 25.14
C LEU A 86 18.97 20.00 25.95
N ALA A 87 18.84 19.19 27.00
CA ALA A 87 19.97 18.71 27.80
C ALA A 87 20.94 17.88 26.95
N LYS A 88 20.41 16.99 26.10
CA LYS A 88 21.22 16.20 25.17
C LYS A 88 21.93 17.08 24.14
N ALA A 89 21.24 18.06 23.55
CA ALA A 89 21.83 19.01 22.61
C ALA A 89 22.95 19.84 23.27
N ALA A 90 22.76 20.29 24.51
CA ALA A 90 23.78 21.00 25.27
C ALA A 90 25.01 20.10 25.53
N GLN A 91 24.81 18.82 25.84
CA GLN A 91 25.90 17.86 26.02
C GLN A 91 26.66 17.59 24.71
N GLU A 92 25.97 17.48 23.58
CA GLU A 92 26.60 17.31 22.25
C GLU A 92 27.36 18.57 21.81
N LEU A 93 26.85 19.77 22.15
CA LEU A 93 27.52 21.05 21.85
C LEU A 93 28.73 21.32 22.75
N MET A 94 28.67 20.97 24.03
CA MET A 94 29.77 21.20 24.99
C MET A 94 30.87 20.13 24.92
N GLY A 95 30.69 19.10 24.10
CA GLY A 95 31.77 18.28 23.55
C GLY A 95 32.37 17.23 24.48
N ASN A 96 32.18 15.96 24.13
CA ASN A 96 33.21 14.94 24.30
C ASN A 96 34.19 15.10 23.12
N SER A 97 35.49 15.23 23.40
CA SER A 97 36.55 15.63 22.44
C SER A 97 36.91 14.59 21.37
N ASP A 98 36.09 13.57 21.17
CA ASP A 98 36.22 12.67 20.03
C ASP A 98 35.52 13.28 18.83
N SER A 99 36.29 14.11 18.13
CA SER A 99 36.01 14.84 16.90
C SER A 99 35.49 13.96 15.75
N ARG A 100 34.27 13.45 15.88
CA ARG A 100 33.52 12.86 14.78
C ARG A 100 32.12 13.46 14.71
N VAL A 101 32.07 14.76 14.48
CA VAL A 101 30.87 15.45 14.01
C VAL A 101 30.49 14.83 12.66
N LYS A 102 29.55 13.89 12.69
CA LYS A 102 28.95 13.32 11.47
C LYS A 102 27.67 14.10 11.18
N GLY A 103 27.85 15.34 10.73
CA GLY A 103 26.79 16.25 10.28
C GLY A 103 27.22 16.97 8.99
N PRO A 104 26.28 17.40 8.13
CA PRO A 104 26.58 17.94 6.81
C PRO A 104 27.16 19.37 6.82
N VAL A 105 27.45 19.96 7.98
CA VAL A 105 27.98 21.32 8.09
C VAL A 105 29.49 21.26 8.19
N ARG A 106 30.17 21.58 7.09
CA ARG A 106 31.61 21.85 7.07
C ARG A 106 31.82 23.29 7.50
N LEU A 107 32.55 23.51 8.59
CA LEU A 107 33.10 24.82 8.92
C LEU A 107 34.24 25.08 7.93
N ILE A 108 34.11 26.15 7.15
CA ILE A 108 35.20 26.66 6.31
C ILE A 108 36.08 27.49 7.27
N PRO A 109 37.39 27.22 7.35
CA PRO A 109 38.29 28.16 8.01
C PRO A 109 38.44 29.40 7.11
N ASP A 110 38.21 30.57 7.69
CA ASP A 110 38.54 31.86 7.07
C ASP A 110 40.08 31.93 6.97
N GLU A 111 40.61 31.80 5.75
CA GLU A 111 42.02 32.10 5.46
C GLU A 111 42.13 33.61 5.21
N ASP A 112 42.52 34.33 6.25
CA ASP A 112 43.06 35.69 6.18
C ASP A 112 44.55 35.65 5.75
N GLU A 113 44.89 36.54 4.80
CA GLU A 113 46.18 37.20 4.47
C GLU A 113 47.53 36.43 4.47
N ASP A 114 48.16 36.33 3.28
CA ASP A 114 49.43 37.00 2.91
C ASP A 114 49.72 36.91 1.39
#